data_AF-A0A8J2BGU4-F1
#
_entry.id   AF-A0A8J2BGU4-F1
#
_cell.length_a   1.000
_cell.length_b   1.000
_cell.length_c   1.000
_cell.angle_alpha   90.00
_cell.angle_beta   90.00
_cell.angle_gamma   90.00
#
_symmetry.space_group_name_H-M   'P 1'
#
loop_
_entity.id
_entity.type
_entity.pdbx_description
1 polymer ?
#
loop_
_entity_poly.entity_id
_entity_poly.type
_entity_poly.pdbx_seq_one_letter_code
_entity_poly.pdbx_strand_id
1 'polypeptide(L)'
;MGNCVICVPPDKLVAVERCGKYEGIQPSGLHVLGFDVFGICINTKSVTTRIVQNQVRCSTKTKDDVFVEFVVAVQQEVVRHKEKAEAEKILQVKSAEAEAESKFLQGQGIAKQRAAIVEGLKASLMLETNRAPEPEKVTELLLLTQFFDTLKEMSHGPATTIFMPHGPGGLGNLAEQIRSGILEGNSAAVRPEQVRMR
;
A
#
# COMPACT_ATOMS: atom_id res chain seq x y z
N MET A 1 23.35 -28.51 -28.13
CA MET A 1 24.04 -28.11 -26.89
C MET A 1 23.17 -27.03 -26.27
N GLY A 2 22.49 -27.36 -25.17
CA GLY A 2 21.43 -26.51 -24.60
C GLY A 2 21.99 -25.26 -23.93
N ASN A 3 21.23 -24.16 -23.96
CA ASN A 3 21.58 -22.89 -23.30
C ASN A 3 21.40 -22.95 -21.77
N CYS A 4 21.61 -24.13 -21.17
CA CYS A 4 21.38 -24.39 -19.75
C CYS A 4 22.35 -23.60 -18.85
N VAL A 5 23.57 -23.36 -19.34
CA VAL A 5 24.62 -22.64 -18.62
C VAL A 5 25.22 -21.61 -19.56
N ILE A 6 25.21 -20.33 -19.14
CA ILE A 6 25.83 -19.24 -19.90
C ILE A 6 26.94 -18.58 -19.10
N CYS A 7 28.10 -18.40 -19.72
CA CYS A 7 29.18 -17.58 -19.20
C CYS A 7 29.08 -16.19 -19.83
N VAL A 8 28.69 -15.20 -19.03
CA VAL A 8 28.59 -13.81 -19.48
C VAL A 8 29.92 -13.08 -19.20
N PRO A 9 30.63 -12.58 -20.23
CA PRO A 9 31.86 -11.82 -20.02
C PRO A 9 31.58 -10.47 -19.34
N PRO A 10 32.57 -9.87 -18.67
CA PRO A 10 32.41 -8.62 -17.90
C PRO A 10 31.83 -7.45 -18.71
N ASP A 11 32.11 -7.40 -20.02
CA ASP A 11 31.75 -6.28 -20.90
C ASP A 11 30.35 -6.39 -21.51
N LYS A 12 29.62 -7.48 -21.24
CA LYS A 12 28.31 -7.75 -21.82
C LYS A 12 27.28 -8.01 -20.74
N LEU A 13 26.04 -7.62 -21.03
CA LEU A 13 24.83 -8.05 -20.36
C LEU A 13 24.11 -9.02 -21.28
N VAL A 14 23.43 -10.01 -20.70
CA VAL A 14 22.59 -10.93 -21.47
C VAL A 14 21.15 -10.78 -21.00
N ALA A 15 20.26 -10.42 -21.92
CA ALA A 15 18.82 -10.52 -21.70
C ALA A 15 18.37 -11.96 -21.96
N VAL A 16 17.65 -12.54 -20.99
CA VAL A 16 17.17 -13.91 -21.04
C VAL A 16 15.67 -13.92 -21.32
N GLU A 17 15.31 -14.64 -22.37
CA GLU A 17 13.92 -14.89 -22.77
C GLU A 17 13.62 -16.38 -22.60
N ARG A 18 12.60 -16.71 -21.78
CA ARG A 18 12.08 -18.09 -21.65
C ARG A 18 10.75 -18.22 -22.37
N CYS A 19 10.68 -19.11 -23.37
CA CYS A 19 9.49 -19.36 -24.20
C CYS A 19 8.83 -18.06 -24.72
N GLY A 20 9.63 -17.08 -25.15
CA GLY A 20 9.17 -15.79 -25.65
C GLY A 20 8.83 -14.74 -24.59
N LYS A 21 8.89 -15.08 -23.30
CA LYS A 21 8.71 -14.13 -22.18
C LYS A 21 10.05 -13.61 -21.68
N TYR A 22 10.19 -12.30 -21.53
CA TYR A 22 11.35 -11.69 -20.87
C TYR A 22 11.34 -12.04 -19.37
N GLU A 23 12.42 -12.66 -18.90
CA GLU A 23 12.58 -13.04 -17.49
C GLU A 23 13.52 -12.09 -16.74
N GLY A 24 14.53 -11.55 -17.42
CA GLY A 24 15.44 -10.58 -16.83
C GLY A 24 16.74 -10.37 -17.59
N ILE A 25 17.54 -9.42 -17.09
CA ILE A 25 18.90 -9.18 -17.53
C ILE A 25 19.85 -9.83 -16.52
N GLN A 26 20.80 -10.61 -17.04
CA GLN A 26 21.81 -11.28 -16.26
C GLN A 26 23.15 -10.52 -16.31
N PRO A 27 23.79 -10.24 -15.15
CA PRO A 27 25.07 -9.56 -15.08
C PRO A 27 26.22 -10.47 -15.51
N SER A 28 27.44 -9.93 -15.59
CA SER A 28 28.65 -10.69 -15.84
C SER A 28 28.85 -11.83 -14.84
N GLY A 29 29.22 -13.02 -15.30
CA GLY A 29 29.40 -14.21 -14.47
C GLY A 29 28.89 -15.49 -15.12
N LEU A 30 29.05 -16.61 -14.40
CA LEU A 30 28.48 -17.91 -14.76
C LEU A 30 27.06 -18.00 -14.23
N HIS A 31 26.08 -18.20 -15.11
CA HIS A 31 24.67 -18.27 -14.73
C HIS A 31 24.02 -19.53 -15.28
N VAL A 32 23.34 -20.25 -14.39
CA VAL A 32 22.59 -21.46 -14.74
C VAL A 32 21.14 -21.03 -14.98
N LEU A 33 20.74 -20.98 -16.26
CA LEU A 33 19.41 -20.53 -16.66
C LEU A 33 18.35 -21.64 -16.61
N GLY A 34 18.73 -22.86 -16.20
CA GLY A 34 17.82 -23.99 -15.99
C GLY A 34 18.00 -25.09 -17.03
N PHE A 35 17.03 -26.02 -17.07
CA PHE A 35 17.04 -27.13 -18.02
C PHE A 35 16.35 -26.70 -19.31
N ASP A 36 17.15 -26.45 -20.34
CA ASP A 36 16.66 -26.09 -21.67
C ASP A 36 16.20 -27.37 -22.39
N VAL A 37 14.89 -27.50 -22.63
CA VAL A 37 14.32 -28.64 -23.35
C VAL A 37 14.63 -28.45 -24.84
N PHE A 38 15.67 -29.15 -25.32
CA PHE A 38 16.07 -29.19 -26.72
C PHE A 38 16.43 -27.83 -27.38
N GLY A 39 16.75 -26.78 -26.60
CA GLY A 39 17.26 -25.51 -27.14
C GLY A 39 16.21 -24.56 -27.72
N ILE A 40 14.92 -24.84 -27.49
CA ILE A 40 13.81 -24.01 -27.95
C ILE A 40 13.37 -23.02 -26.86
N CYS A 41 13.58 -23.37 -25.60
CA CYS A 41 12.94 -22.70 -24.48
C CYS A 41 13.70 -21.47 -24.01
N ILE A 42 15.02 -21.39 -24.18
CA ILE A 42 15.84 -20.30 -23.65
C ILE A 42 16.56 -19.56 -24.80
N ASN A 43 16.13 -18.33 -25.07
CA ASN A 43 16.82 -17.41 -25.97
C ASN A 43 17.65 -16.40 -25.18
N THR A 44 18.87 -16.13 -25.65
CA THR A 44 19.78 -15.18 -25.01
C THR A 44 20.22 -14.13 -26.02
N LYS A 45 20.08 -12.85 -25.66
CA LYS A 45 20.56 -11.71 -26.47
C LYS A 45 21.59 -10.94 -25.67
N SER A 46 22.81 -10.82 -26.20
CA SER A 46 23.89 -10.08 -25.55
C SER A 46 23.92 -8.62 -25.98
N VAL A 47 23.96 -7.70 -25.02
CA VAL A 47 24.13 -6.25 -25.23
C VAL A 47 25.39 -5.79 -24.49
N THR A 48 26.23 -4.99 -25.13
CA THR A 48 27.44 -4.45 -24.49
C THR A 48 27.10 -3.35 -23.51
N THR A 49 27.80 -3.30 -22.37
CA THR A 49 27.63 -2.21 -21.38
C THR A 49 28.56 -1.04 -21.59
N ARG A 50 29.37 -1.08 -22.64
CA ARG A 50 30.22 0.03 -23.04
C ARG A 50 29.34 1.17 -23.58
N ILE A 51 29.76 2.40 -23.35
CA ILE A 51 29.11 3.60 -23.88
C ILE A 51 29.17 3.54 -25.41
N VAL A 52 28.00 3.57 -26.05
CA VAL A 52 27.89 3.63 -27.50
C VAL A 52 27.65 5.08 -27.91
N GLN A 53 28.49 5.57 -28.83
CA GLN A 53 28.30 6.85 -29.49
C GLN A 53 27.52 6.61 -30.79
N ASN A 54 26.26 7.00 -30.82
CA ASN A 54 25.48 7.02 -32.03
C ASN A 54 25.45 8.44 -32.59
N GLN A 55 25.92 8.60 -33.83
CA GLN A 55 25.97 9.89 -34.49
C GLN A 55 24.70 10.06 -35.33
N VAL A 56 23.76 10.86 -34.83
CA VAL A 56 22.49 11.11 -35.51
C VAL A 56 22.58 12.44 -36.25
N ARG A 57 22.33 12.38 -37.56
CA ARG A 57 22.25 13.53 -38.45
C ARG A 57 20.82 14.05 -38.43
N CYS A 58 20.61 15.22 -37.83
CA CYS A 58 19.30 15.84 -37.73
C CYS A 58 19.25 17.09 -38.61
N SER A 59 18.27 17.15 -39.51
CA SER A 59 17.91 18.37 -40.21
C SER A 59 16.76 19.04 -39.45
N THR A 60 16.89 20.32 -39.11
CA THR A 60 15.78 21.08 -38.52
C THR A 60 15.68 22.45 -39.16
N LYS A 61 14.44 22.89 -39.40
CA LYS A 61 14.16 24.24 -39.90
C LYS A 61 14.20 25.21 -38.73
N THR A 62 15.04 26.23 -38.85
CA THR A 62 15.13 27.30 -37.85
C THR A 62 13.98 28.28 -38.00
N LYS A 63 13.78 29.15 -37.00
CA LYS A 63 12.72 30.17 -37.00
C LYS A 63 12.88 31.20 -38.13
N ASP A 64 14.09 31.35 -38.65
CA ASP A 64 14.44 32.25 -39.75
C ASP A 64 14.28 31.59 -41.14
N ASP A 65 13.53 30.49 -41.21
CA ASP A 65 13.23 29.76 -42.44
C ASP A 65 14.45 29.18 -43.19
N VAL A 66 15.57 28.98 -42.47
CA VAL A 66 16.78 28.33 -42.96
C VAL A 66 16.87 26.89 -42.46
N PHE A 67 17.13 25.95 -43.38
CA PHE A 67 17.40 24.55 -43.05
C PHE A 67 18.85 24.38 -42.60
N VAL A 68 19.04 23.93 -41.36
CA VAL A 68 20.37 23.61 -40.83
C VAL A 68 20.44 22.12 -40.59
N GLU A 69 21.53 21.53 -41.06
CA GLU A 69 21.91 20.15 -40.77
C GLU A 69 23.00 20.17 -39.71
N PHE A 70 22.72 19.54 -38.57
CA PHE A 70 23.70 19.40 -37.49
C PHE A 70 23.79 17.94 -37.08
N VAL A 71 24.97 17.58 -36.61
CA VAL A 71 25.28 16.20 -36.25
C VAL A 71 25.40 16.11 -34.74
N VAL A 72 24.46 15.39 -34.12
CA VAL A 72 24.44 15.18 -32.68
C VAL A 72 25.07 13.83 -32.37
N ALA A 73 26.10 13.83 -31.52
CA ALA A 73 26.64 12.60 -30.97
C ALA A 73 25.86 12.25 -29.69
N VAL A 74 25.01 11.22 -29.76
CA VAL A 74 24.27 10.70 -28.62
C VAL A 74 25.12 9.60 -27.97
N GLN A 75 25.47 9.80 -26.70
CA GLN A 75 26.12 8.77 -25.88
C GLN A 75 25.05 8.04 -25.07
N GLN A 76 24.98 6.72 -25.21
CA GLN A 76 24.02 5.88 -24.47
C GLN A 76 24.76 4.81 -23.66
N GLU A 77 24.29 4.60 -22.43
CA GLU A 77 24.74 3.56 -21.51
C GLU A 77 23.52 2.79 -20.98
N VAL A 78 23.66 1.48 -20.81
CA VAL A 78 22.59 0.62 -20.27
C VAL A 78 22.59 0.67 -18.74
N VAL A 79 21.57 1.29 -18.14
CA VAL A 79 21.46 1.43 -16.67
C VAL A 79 20.78 0.19 -16.07
N ARG A 80 21.48 -0.51 -15.17
CA ARG A 80 21.08 -1.85 -14.68
C ARG A 80 20.07 -1.88 -13.52
N HIS A 81 19.96 -0.81 -12.72
CA HIS A 81 19.33 -0.90 -11.38
C HIS A 81 18.44 0.27 -10.94
N LYS A 82 18.46 1.41 -11.61
CA LYS A 82 17.68 2.58 -11.16
C LYS A 82 16.17 2.34 -11.28
N GLU A 83 15.75 1.75 -12.39
CA GLU A 83 14.33 1.55 -12.69
C GLU A 83 13.62 0.59 -11.72
N LYS A 84 14.29 -0.49 -11.30
CA LYS A 84 13.69 -1.47 -10.38
C LYS A 84 13.53 -0.90 -8.97
N ALA A 85 14.56 -0.23 -8.45
CA ALA A 85 14.52 0.36 -7.12
C ALA A 85 13.56 1.56 -7.04
N GLU A 86 13.47 2.38 -8.09
CA GLU A 86 12.49 3.46 -8.16
C GLU A 86 11.06 2.93 -8.28
N ALA A 87 10.83 1.89 -9.09
CA ALA A 87 9.50 1.27 -9.23
C ALA A 87 9.02 0.68 -7.90
N GLU A 88 9.89 -0.02 -7.17
CA GLU A 88 9.54 -0.61 -5.87
C GLU A 88 9.21 0.47 -4.83
N LYS A 89 9.98 1.57 -4.80
CA LYS A 89 9.69 2.72 -3.94
C LYS A 89 8.33 3.35 -4.27
N ILE A 90 8.00 3.52 -5.54
CA ILE A 90 6.72 4.09 -5.97
C ILE A 90 5.55 3.18 -5.57
N LEU A 91 5.69 1.86 -5.72
CA LEU A 91 4.67 0.91 -5.30
C LEU A 91 4.43 0.99 -3.79
N GLN A 92 5.50 1.07 -2.99
CA GLN A 92 5.41 1.13 -1.54
C GLN A 92 4.76 2.44 -1.04
N VAL A 93 5.09 3.58 -1.66
CA VAL A 93 4.47 4.87 -1.32
C VAL A 93 2.98 4.86 -1.70
N LYS A 94 2.64 4.37 -2.90
CA LYS A 94 1.24 4.30 -3.34
C LYS A 94 0.40 3.36 -2.49
N SER A 95 0.95 2.23 -2.06
CA SER A 95 0.23 1.33 -1.15
C SER A 95 0.02 1.98 0.22
N ALA A 96 1.04 2.66 0.75
CA ALA A 96 0.93 3.35 2.03
C ALA A 96 -0.09 4.50 2.00
N GLU A 97 -0.11 5.28 0.92
CA GLU A 97 -1.09 6.35 0.70
C GLU A 97 -2.52 5.79 0.57
N ALA A 98 -2.70 4.72 -0.23
CA ALA A 98 -3.99 4.07 -0.39
C ALA A 98 -4.52 3.48 0.93
N GLU A 99 -3.66 2.89 1.76
CA GLU A 99 -4.05 2.39 3.08
C GLU A 99 -4.46 3.51 4.04
N ALA A 100 -3.78 4.66 4.00
CA ALA A 100 -4.11 5.82 4.83
C ALA A 100 -5.46 6.42 4.43
N GLU A 101 -5.68 6.61 3.12
CA GLU A 101 -6.93 7.16 2.60
C GLU A 101 -8.12 6.22 2.85
N SER A 102 -7.91 4.90 2.69
CA SER A 102 -8.92 3.90 2.99
C SER A 102 -9.38 3.93 4.45
N LYS A 103 -8.43 3.97 5.40
CA LYS A 103 -8.75 4.08 6.84
C LYS A 103 -9.50 5.37 7.17
N PHE A 104 -9.14 6.48 6.52
CA PHE A 104 -9.82 7.76 6.71
C PHE A 104 -11.28 7.72 6.23
N LEU A 105 -11.50 7.20 5.02
CA LEU A 105 -12.85 7.03 4.44
C LEU A 105 -13.71 6.08 5.28
N GLN A 106 -13.12 4.98 5.76
CA GLN A 106 -13.78 4.04 6.66
C GLN A 106 -14.20 4.72 7.98
N GLY A 107 -13.30 5.49 8.59
CA GLY A 107 -13.61 6.25 9.81
C GLY A 107 -14.74 7.26 9.60
N GLN A 108 -14.74 7.97 8.46
CA GLN A 108 -15.82 8.90 8.11
C GLN A 108 -17.16 8.18 7.92
N GLY A 109 -17.15 6.99 7.30
CA GLY A 109 -18.34 6.15 7.14
C GLY A 109 -18.94 5.74 8.48
N ILE A 110 -18.12 5.22 9.40
CA ILE A 110 -18.56 4.81 10.74
C ILE A 110 -19.11 5.99 11.53
N ALA A 111 -18.44 7.14 11.50
CA ALA A 111 -18.92 8.34 12.20
C ALA A 111 -20.28 8.82 11.65
N LYS A 112 -20.44 8.87 10.33
CA LYS A 112 -21.72 9.22 9.69
C LYS A 112 -22.82 8.22 10.02
N GLN A 113 -22.52 6.92 9.99
CA GLN A 113 -23.46 5.87 10.40
C GLN A 113 -23.88 6.03 11.87
N ARG A 114 -22.92 6.26 12.78
CA ARG A 114 -23.20 6.49 14.21
C ARG A 114 -24.10 7.70 14.43
N ALA A 115 -23.87 8.80 13.70
CA ALA A 115 -24.72 9.99 13.79
C ALA A 115 -26.15 9.71 13.34
N ALA A 116 -26.33 9.02 12.21
CA ALA A 116 -27.65 8.66 11.69
C ALA A 116 -28.42 7.71 12.62
N ILE A 117 -27.73 6.77 13.29
CA ILE A 117 -28.34 5.87 14.27
C ILE A 117 -28.85 6.65 15.50
N VAL A 118 -28.02 7.56 16.05
CA VAL A 118 -28.38 8.39 17.20
C VAL A 118 -29.57 9.30 16.87
N GLU A 119 -29.57 9.89 15.68
CA GLU A 119 -30.67 10.73 15.20
C GLU A 119 -31.96 9.92 15.00
N GLY A 120 -31.87 8.73 14.40
CA GLY A 120 -33.01 7.82 14.25
C GLY A 120 -33.60 7.36 15.58
N LEU A 121 -32.75 6.96 16.54
CA LEU A 121 -33.17 6.59 17.89
C LEU A 121 -33.83 7.77 18.62
N LYS A 122 -33.27 8.97 18.48
CA LYS A 122 -33.85 10.19 19.05
C LYS A 122 -35.24 10.47 18.47
N ALA A 123 -35.42 10.31 17.15
CA ALA A 123 -36.71 10.49 16.49
C ALA A 123 -37.76 9.46 16.94
N SER A 124 -37.38 8.18 17.08
CA SER A 124 -38.27 7.13 17.57
C SER A 124 -38.67 7.33 19.03
N LEU A 125 -37.76 7.80 19.90
CA LEU A 125 -38.07 8.01 21.31
C LEU A 125 -38.92 9.27 21.57
N MET A 126 -38.79 10.30 20.71
CA MET A 126 -39.63 11.49 20.78
C MET A 126 -41.11 11.19 20.47
N LEU A 127 -41.39 10.21 19.61
CA LEU A 127 -42.74 9.75 19.27
C LEU A 127 -43.45 9.06 20.46
N GLU A 128 -42.71 8.41 21.36
CA GLU A 128 -43.30 7.65 22.48
C GLU A 128 -43.45 8.44 23.78
N THR A 129 -42.61 9.46 24.04
CA THR A 129 -42.52 10.06 25.39
C THR A 129 -42.84 11.56 25.46
N ASN A 130 -43.08 12.27 24.35
CA ASN A 130 -43.35 13.72 24.31
C ASN A 130 -42.32 14.61 25.08
N ARG A 131 -41.19 14.03 25.48
CA ARG A 131 -40.12 14.67 26.25
C ARG A 131 -38.81 14.48 25.51
N ALA A 132 -37.98 15.52 25.47
CA ALA A 132 -36.65 15.41 24.87
C ALA A 132 -35.84 14.36 25.64
N PRO A 133 -35.29 13.34 24.98
CA PRO A 133 -34.44 12.36 25.64
C PRO A 133 -33.12 13.01 26.05
N GLU A 134 -32.68 12.74 27.28
CA GLU A 134 -31.36 13.11 27.75
C GLU A 134 -30.30 12.40 26.87
N PRO A 135 -29.28 13.12 26.37
CA PRO A 135 -28.24 12.55 25.52
C PRO A 135 -27.48 11.40 26.22
N GLU A 136 -27.42 11.43 27.55
CA GLU A 136 -26.82 10.41 28.38
C GLU A 136 -27.50 9.03 28.22
N LYS A 137 -28.83 9.02 28.11
CA LYS A 137 -29.61 7.78 27.96
C LYS A 137 -29.53 7.18 26.55
N VAL A 138 -29.34 8.04 25.54
CA VAL A 138 -29.09 7.60 24.16
C VAL A 138 -27.69 7.00 24.03
N THR A 139 -26.69 7.60 24.66
CA THR A 139 -25.33 7.04 24.69
C THR A 139 -25.26 5.73 25.47
N GLU A 140 -26.02 5.59 26.55
CA GLU A 140 -26.11 4.34 27.31
C GLU A 140 -26.76 3.21 26.48
N LEU A 141 -27.85 3.51 25.77
CA LEU A 141 -28.49 2.55 24.87
C LEU A 141 -27.56 2.13 23.71
N LEU A 142 -26.77 3.08 23.17
CA LEU A 142 -25.77 2.83 22.13
C LEU A 142 -24.63 1.92 22.63
N LEU A 143 -24.18 2.11 23.86
CA LEU A 143 -23.18 1.25 24.50
C LEU A 143 -23.72 -0.17 24.69
N LEU A 144 -25.00 -0.29 25.04
CA LEU A 144 -25.68 -1.58 25.20
C LEU A 144 -25.83 -2.32 23.85
N THR A 145 -26.17 -1.62 22.77
CA THR A 145 -26.23 -2.23 21.43
C THR A 145 -24.85 -2.61 20.92
N GLN A 146 -23.83 -1.78 21.12
CA GLN A 146 -22.44 -2.12 20.78
C GLN A 146 -21.97 -3.38 21.52
N PHE A 147 -22.36 -3.56 22.79
CA PHE A 147 -22.10 -4.79 23.55
C PHE A 147 -22.75 -6.02 22.88
N PHE A 148 -24.02 -5.94 22.51
CA PHE A 148 -24.70 -7.05 21.83
C PHE A 148 -24.15 -7.34 20.43
N ASP A 149 -23.74 -6.33 19.66
CA ASP A 149 -23.10 -6.53 18.37
C ASP A 149 -21.74 -7.22 18.51
N THR A 150 -20.94 -6.84 19.51
CA THR A 150 -19.68 -7.55 19.81
C THR A 150 -19.94 -9.01 20.21
N LEU A 151 -20.96 -9.28 21.02
CA LEU A 151 -21.35 -10.65 21.36
C LEU A 151 -21.79 -11.45 20.13
N LYS A 152 -22.50 -10.83 19.20
CA LYS A 152 -22.95 -11.47 17.96
C LYS A 152 -21.79 -11.81 17.03
N GLU A 153 -20.84 -10.89 16.84
CA GLU A 153 -19.62 -11.16 16.05
C GLU A 153 -18.75 -12.24 16.70
N MET A 154 -18.59 -12.19 18.04
CA MET A 154 -17.82 -13.21 18.77
C MET A 154 -18.50 -14.58 18.74
N SER A 155 -19.84 -14.64 18.73
CA SER A 155 -20.63 -15.88 18.59
C SER A 155 -20.43 -16.56 17.22
N HIS A 156 -20.13 -15.80 16.17
CA HIS A 156 -19.81 -16.34 14.85
C HIS A 156 -18.32 -16.71 14.68
N GLY A 157 -17.46 -16.35 15.64
CA GLY A 157 -16.05 -16.74 15.67
C GLY A 157 -15.82 -18.16 16.23
N PRO A 158 -14.61 -18.72 16.11
CA PRO A 158 -14.28 -20.07 16.60
C PRO A 158 -14.17 -20.18 18.13
N ALA A 159 -14.44 -19.10 18.88
CA ALA A 159 -14.30 -19.08 20.34
C ALA A 159 -15.56 -19.68 21.02
N THR A 160 -15.39 -20.81 21.71
CA THR A 160 -16.49 -21.62 22.27
C THR A 160 -16.89 -21.25 23.70
N THR A 161 -16.10 -20.44 24.41
CA THR A 161 -16.41 -19.98 25.79
C THR A 161 -16.05 -18.50 25.98
N ILE A 162 -17.06 -17.67 26.27
CA ILE A 162 -16.91 -16.23 26.50
C ILE A 162 -17.34 -15.94 27.95
N PHE A 163 -16.41 -15.46 28.78
CA PHE A 163 -16.71 -15.05 30.15
C PHE A 163 -17.33 -13.66 30.15
N MET A 164 -18.61 -13.56 30.52
CA MET A 164 -19.31 -12.28 30.66
C MET A 164 -19.25 -11.77 32.11
N PRO A 165 -19.02 -10.45 32.32
CA PRO A 165 -19.19 -9.85 33.63
C PRO A 165 -20.67 -9.92 34.03
N HIS A 166 -20.98 -10.83 34.95
CA HIS A 166 -22.34 -11.12 35.42
C HIS A 166 -22.56 -10.36 36.73
N GLY A 167 -22.99 -9.12 36.62
CA GLY A 167 -23.38 -8.33 37.78
C GLY A 167 -23.86 -6.95 37.33
N PRO A 168 -24.87 -6.37 38.00
CA PRO A 168 -25.43 -5.06 37.64
C PRO A 168 -24.42 -3.91 37.69
N GLY A 169 -23.26 -4.08 38.35
CA GLY A 169 -22.12 -3.14 38.31
C GLY A 169 -21.04 -3.46 37.27
N GLY A 170 -21.13 -4.59 36.55
CA GLY A 170 -20.13 -5.01 35.57
C GLY A 170 -20.07 -4.12 34.33
N LEU A 171 -21.23 -3.62 33.88
CA LEU A 171 -21.32 -2.66 32.78
C LEU A 171 -20.84 -1.26 33.18
N GLY A 172 -21.10 -0.84 34.42
CA GLY A 172 -20.57 0.42 34.98
C GLY A 172 -19.05 0.39 35.09
N ASN A 173 -18.48 -0.70 35.61
CA ASN A 173 -17.04 -0.91 35.69
C ASN A 173 -16.40 -0.99 34.29
N LEU A 174 -17.05 -1.65 33.33
CA LEU A 174 -16.58 -1.70 31.94
C LEU A 174 -16.63 -0.31 31.29
N ALA A 175 -17.72 0.43 31.48
CA ALA A 175 -17.86 1.79 30.97
C ALA A 175 -16.81 2.73 31.59
N GLU A 176 -16.53 2.62 32.90
CA GLU A 176 -15.46 3.36 33.57
C GLU A 176 -14.06 2.94 33.09
N GLN A 177 -13.81 1.65 32.88
CA GLN A 177 -12.55 1.15 32.33
C GLN A 177 -12.33 1.60 30.88
N ILE A 178 -13.37 1.60 30.04
CA ILE A 178 -13.30 2.12 28.68
C ILE A 178 -13.06 3.63 28.69
N ARG A 179 -13.79 4.37 29.55
CA ARG A 179 -13.67 5.83 29.65
C ARG A 179 -12.28 6.25 30.16
N SER A 180 -11.75 5.57 31.16
CA SER A 180 -10.39 5.79 31.67
C SER A 180 -9.31 5.37 30.67
N GLY A 181 -9.47 4.22 30.00
CA GLY A 181 -8.53 3.76 28.97
C GLY A 181 -8.47 4.67 27.74
N ILE A 182 -9.58 5.26 27.31
CA ILE A 182 -9.60 6.26 26.23
C ILE A 182 -8.89 7.56 26.68
N LEU A 183 -9.10 7.99 27.92
CA LEU A 183 -8.45 9.19 28.46
C LEU A 183 -6.94 9.00 28.58
N GLU A 184 -6.50 7.84 29.06
CA GLU A 184 -5.09 7.47 29.20
C GLU A 184 -4.41 7.28 27.83
N GLY A 185 -5.11 6.66 26.87
CA GLY A 185 -4.64 6.50 25.48
C GLY A 185 -4.48 7.83 24.74
N ASN A 186 -5.41 8.78 24.94
CA ASN A 186 -5.31 10.12 24.36
C ASN A 186 -4.18 10.95 25.02
N SER A 187 -3.92 10.73 26.31
CA SER A 187 -2.81 11.36 27.04
C SER A 187 -1.43 10.85 26.56
N ALA A 188 -1.33 9.56 26.21
CA ALA A 188 -0.11 8.97 25.67
C ALA A 188 0.16 9.33 24.19
N ALA A 189 -0.88 9.71 23.44
CA ALA A 189 -0.76 10.15 22.05
C ALA A 189 -0.20 11.57 21.89
N VAL A 190 -0.33 12.43 22.92
CA VAL A 190 0.28 13.77 22.95
C VAL A 190 1.71 13.67 23.50
N ARG A 191 2.63 13.06 22.75
CA ARG A 191 4.06 13.30 22.96
C ARG A 191 4.43 14.58 22.20
N PRO A 192 4.86 15.66 22.88
CA PRO A 192 5.30 16.87 22.18
C PRO A 192 6.57 16.54 21.38
N GLU A 193 6.44 16.65 20.06
CA GLU A 193 7.51 16.63 19.07
C GLU A 193 8.48 17.77 19.39
N GLN A 194 9.57 17.46 20.12
CA GLN A 194 10.67 18.40 20.30
C GLN A 194 11.41 18.57 18.96
N VAL A 195 11.16 19.72 18.35
CA VAL A 195 11.89 20.34 17.25
C VAL A 195 13.40 20.24 17.50
N ARG A 196 14.09 19.39 16.73
CA ARG A 196 15.55 19.38 16.65
C ARG A 196 16.00 20.42 15.63
N MET A 197 16.11 21.67 16.08
CA MET A 197 16.99 22.67 15.46
C MET A 197 18.22 22.82 16.35
N ARG A 198 19.31 22.15 15.94
CA ARG A 198 20.72 22.55 16.05
C ARG A 198 21.58 21.48 15.40
#